data_AF-A0A2I1GE34-F1
#
_entry.id   AF-A0A2I1GE34-F1
#
_cell.length_a   1.000
_cell.length_b   1.000
_cell.length_c   1.000
_cell.angle_alpha   90.00
_cell.angle_beta   90.00
_cell.angle_gamma   90.00
#
_symmetry.space_group_name_H-M   'P 1'
#
loop_
_entity.id
_entity.type
_entity.pdbx_description
1 polymer ?
#
loop_
_entity_poly.entity_id
_entity_poly.type
_entity_poly.pdbx_seq_one_letter_code
_entity_poly.pdbx_strand_id
1 'polypeptide(L)'
;MATRVFCHNYPNNLYIDVLYTIRNVRSRYKIIELGHYPQNVKYTQKSSRSVIQYQIPDGYIVKTEAASKTVHCETKYIPVLYTIKWKEGQAEYSISSERSASGVVNAFLKRIDRENSRLSGIHVFGFDIEILHQAQTGKLSIEKNIIIDKRKRPLNEVQSVSQQNKRFALFGRDAHNKIKQLILQHQMLSESGDPVRLHNMELEYERCMKSICGICGAQVNF
;
A
#
# COMPACT_ATOMS: atom_id res chain seq x y z
N MET A 1 7.16 -7.07 15.60
CA MET A 1 7.37 -6.89 14.14
C MET A 1 7.31 -5.42 13.85
N ALA A 2 8.19 -4.89 12.99
CA ALA A 2 8.05 -3.51 12.53
C ALA A 2 6.76 -3.41 11.70
N THR A 3 5.82 -2.59 12.14
CA THR A 3 4.60 -2.35 11.38
C THR A 3 4.96 -1.58 10.12
N ARG A 4 4.53 -2.10 8.97
CA ARG A 4 4.70 -1.47 7.67
C ARG A 4 3.40 -0.79 7.29
N VAL A 5 3.49 0.49 6.95
CA VAL A 5 2.37 1.25 6.38
C VAL A 5 2.65 1.45 4.91
N PHE A 6 1.70 1.09 4.06
CA PHE A 6 1.80 1.20 2.61
C PHE A 6 0.99 2.41 2.12
N CYS A 7 1.63 3.31 1.37
CA CYS A 7 1.02 4.46 0.73
C CYS A 7 1.05 4.26 -0.79
N HIS A 8 -0.11 4.24 -1.43
CA HIS A 8 -0.21 3.95 -2.86
C HIS A 8 -1.45 4.60 -3.50
N ASN A 9 -1.40 4.75 -4.82
CA ASN A 9 -2.54 5.01 -5.69
C ASN A 9 -2.65 3.92 -6.78
N TYR A 10 -2.35 2.67 -6.43
CA TYR A 10 -2.44 1.53 -7.35
C TYR A 10 -3.91 1.24 -7.73
N PRO A 11 -4.24 0.94 -9.00
CA PRO A 11 -3.34 0.69 -10.13
C PRO A 11 -2.90 1.94 -10.92
N ASN A 12 -3.44 3.13 -10.62
CA ASN A 12 -3.12 4.38 -11.34
C ASN A 12 -1.64 4.78 -11.21
N ASN A 13 -1.01 4.38 -10.09
CA ASN A 13 0.42 4.54 -9.87
C ASN A 13 1.04 3.18 -9.48
N LEU A 14 2.05 2.76 -10.24
CA LEU A 14 2.79 1.52 -10.03
C LEU A 14 3.78 1.56 -8.86
N TYR A 15 3.99 2.75 -8.27
CA TYR A 15 4.87 2.93 -7.12
C TYR A 15 4.09 2.82 -5.80
N ILE A 16 4.66 2.06 -4.87
CA ILE A 16 4.13 1.88 -3.51
C ILE A 16 5.22 2.27 -2.53
N ASP A 17 4.95 3.29 -1.73
CA ASP A 17 5.84 3.77 -0.68
C ASP A 17 5.54 3.06 0.64
N VAL A 18 6.59 2.70 1.37
CA VAL A 18 6.52 1.93 2.61
C VAL A 18 7.20 2.70 3.71
N LEU A 19 6.46 2.93 4.79
CA LEU A 19 6.96 3.55 6.01
C LEU A 19 7.12 2.50 7.11
N TYR A 20 8.33 2.37 7.65
CA TYR A 20 8.59 1.52 8.82
C TYR A 20 8.45 2.34 10.11
N THR A 21 7.45 1.99 10.93
CA THR A 21 7.09 2.77 12.13
C THR A 21 8.21 2.92 13.15
N ILE A 22 9.16 1.98 13.20
CA ILE A 22 10.22 1.94 14.22
C ILE A 22 11.47 2.75 13.82
N ARG A 23 11.68 3.03 12.53
CA ARG A 23 12.96 3.61 12.04
C ARG A 23 12.81 4.81 11.11
N ASN A 24 11.60 5.24 10.80
CA ASN A 24 11.32 6.27 9.79
C ASN A 24 12.05 6.02 8.45
N VAL A 25 12.36 4.75 8.17
CA VAL A 25 12.97 4.32 6.92
C VAL A 25 11.86 4.27 5.88
N ARG A 26 12.13 4.84 4.72
CA ARG A 26 11.26 4.77 3.56
C ARG A 26 11.85 3.77 2.58
N SER A 27 11.02 2.84 2.13
CA SER A 27 11.35 1.95 1.01
C SER A 27 10.28 2.08 -0.04
N ARG A 28 10.65 1.88 -1.31
CA ARG A 28 9.75 2.04 -2.44
C ARG A 28 9.74 0.78 -3.28
N TYR A 29 8.54 0.33 -3.63
CA TYR A 29 8.31 -0.74 -4.59
C TYR A 29 7.84 -0.12 -5.89
N LYS A 30 8.29 -0.68 -7.02
CA LYS A 30 7.73 -0.43 -8.34
C LYS A 30 7.21 -1.75 -8.88
N ILE A 31 5.91 -1.87 -9.00
CA ILE A 31 5.27 -3.05 -9.58
C ILE A 31 5.49 -3.02 -11.09
N ILE A 32 6.10 -4.06 -11.65
CA ILE A 32 6.30 -4.19 -13.10
C ILE A 32 5.23 -5.11 -13.68
N GLU A 33 5.10 -6.30 -13.10
CA GLU A 33 4.09 -7.28 -13.49
C GLU A 33 3.48 -7.88 -12.23
N LEU A 34 2.14 -7.90 -12.16
CA LEU A 34 1.42 -8.47 -11.02
C LEU A 34 1.43 -10.01 -11.05
N GLY A 35 1.62 -10.60 -12.23
CA GLY A 35 1.50 -12.03 -12.44
C GLY A 35 0.05 -12.51 -12.30
N HIS A 36 -0.12 -13.82 -12.06
CA HIS A 36 -1.42 -14.44 -11.78
C HIS A 36 -1.30 -15.54 -10.73
N TYR A 37 -2.36 -15.80 -9.96
CA TYR A 37 -2.37 -16.97 -9.08
C TYR A 37 -2.79 -18.21 -9.88
N PRO A 38 -1.95 -19.26 -9.95
CA PRO A 38 -2.35 -20.50 -10.60
C PRO A 38 -3.40 -21.24 -9.78
N GLN A 39 -4.12 -22.17 -10.42
CA GLN A 39 -5.19 -22.94 -9.78
C GLN A 39 -4.73 -23.63 -8.49
N ASN A 40 -3.50 -24.16 -8.48
CA ASN A 40 -2.86 -24.75 -7.32
C ASN A 40 -1.84 -23.79 -6.69
N VAL A 41 -2.34 -22.68 -6.13
CA VAL A 41 -1.51 -21.61 -5.57
C VAL A 41 -0.60 -22.11 -4.44
N LYS A 42 0.68 -21.75 -4.52
CA LYS A 42 1.67 -21.99 -3.47
C LYS A 42 1.70 -20.81 -2.51
N TYR A 43 2.12 -21.10 -1.27
CA TYR A 43 2.19 -20.12 -0.19
C TYR A 43 3.61 -19.98 0.33
N THR A 44 3.94 -18.80 0.87
CA THR A 44 5.20 -18.59 1.58
C THR A 44 5.34 -19.57 2.75
N GLN A 45 6.57 -20.01 3.03
CA GLN A 45 6.84 -20.95 4.11
C GLN A 45 6.43 -20.38 5.48
N LYS A 46 5.82 -21.23 6.32
CA LYS A 46 5.52 -20.91 7.72
C LYS A 46 6.79 -21.04 8.57
N SER A 47 7.12 -19.99 9.30
CA SER A 47 8.19 -20.04 10.31
C SER A 47 7.66 -20.30 11.73
N SER A 48 6.35 -20.12 11.98
CA SER A 48 5.68 -20.47 13.24
C SER A 48 4.17 -20.62 13.04
N ARG A 49 3.46 -21.11 14.07
CA ARG A 49 1.99 -21.33 14.03
C ARG A 49 1.18 -20.04 13.86
N SER A 50 1.74 -18.88 14.18
CA SER A 50 1.03 -17.58 14.20
C SER A 50 1.40 -16.64 13.04
N VAL A 51 2.25 -17.08 12.09
CA VAL A 51 2.70 -16.24 10.98
C VAL A 51 1.77 -16.38 9.78
N ILE A 52 1.34 -15.23 9.26
CA ILE A 52 0.53 -15.11 8.05
C ILE A 52 1.31 -15.67 6.86
N GLN A 53 0.64 -16.50 6.06
CA GLN A 53 1.17 -16.97 4.79
C GLN A 53 0.59 -16.15 3.65
N TYR A 54 1.44 -15.84 2.68
CA TYR A 54 1.06 -15.07 1.49
C TYR A 54 1.03 -15.99 0.28
N GLN A 55 0.05 -15.77 -0.59
CA GLN A 55 -0.04 -16.44 -1.88
C GLN A 55 1.08 -15.94 -2.80
N ILE A 56 1.69 -16.84 -3.55
CA ILE A 56 2.78 -16.51 -4.47
C ILE A 56 2.22 -16.46 -5.89
N PRO A 57 2.27 -15.31 -6.59
CA PRO A 57 1.84 -15.24 -7.97
C PRO A 57 2.90 -15.82 -8.92
N ASP A 58 2.46 -16.33 -10.07
CA ASP A 58 3.30 -16.71 -11.20
C ASP A 58 3.52 -15.52 -12.13
N GLY A 59 4.76 -15.34 -12.60
CA GLY A 59 5.13 -14.20 -13.46
C GLY A 59 5.07 -12.85 -12.73
N TYR A 60 5.23 -12.83 -11.41
CA TYR A 60 5.23 -11.58 -10.66
C TYR A 60 6.62 -10.94 -10.68
N ILE A 61 6.67 -9.64 -11.00
CA ILE A 61 7.90 -8.87 -11.12
C ILE A 61 7.77 -7.53 -10.39
N VAL A 62 8.69 -7.28 -9.47
CA VAL A 62 8.75 -6.04 -8.69
C VAL A 62 10.18 -5.53 -8.58
N LYS A 63 10.35 -4.20 -8.62
CA LYS A 63 11.60 -3.57 -8.18
C LYS A 63 11.46 -3.05 -6.77
N THR A 64 12.49 -3.24 -5.96
CA THR A 64 12.57 -2.66 -4.62
C THR A 64 14.01 -2.31 -4.27
N GLU A 65 14.23 -1.73 -3.10
CA GLU A 65 15.55 -1.51 -2.53
C GLU A 65 15.83 -2.57 -1.46
N ALA A 66 16.97 -3.27 -1.60
CA ALA A 66 17.45 -4.23 -0.63
C ALA A 66 18.96 -4.04 -0.43
N ALA A 67 19.39 -3.86 0.83
CA ALA A 67 20.80 -3.65 1.19
C ALA A 67 21.49 -2.54 0.34
N SER A 68 20.78 -1.42 0.15
CA SER A 68 21.23 -0.26 -0.63
C SER A 68 21.47 -0.55 -2.12
N LYS A 69 20.84 -1.60 -2.65
CA LYS A 69 20.83 -1.92 -4.09
C LYS A 69 19.39 -1.94 -4.59
N THR A 70 19.20 -1.44 -5.80
CA THR A 70 17.95 -1.67 -6.53
C THR A 70 17.94 -3.11 -7.04
N VAL A 71 17.00 -3.89 -6.55
CA VAL A 71 16.84 -5.30 -6.91
C VAL A 71 15.53 -5.50 -7.65
N HIS A 72 15.55 -6.39 -8.64
CA HIS A 72 14.40 -6.88 -9.36
C HIS A 72 14.08 -8.28 -8.85
N CYS A 73 12.89 -8.46 -8.30
CA CYS A 73 12.42 -9.74 -7.80
C CYS A 73 11.41 -10.32 -8.79
N GLU A 74 11.57 -11.59 -9.09
CA GLU A 74 10.79 -12.34 -10.08
C GLU A 74 10.35 -13.68 -9.48
N THR A 75 9.11 -14.09 -9.74
CA THR A 75 8.62 -15.44 -9.49
C THR A 75 8.20 -16.13 -10.78
N LYS A 76 8.58 -17.39 -10.94
CA LYS A 76 8.13 -18.27 -12.02
C LYS A 76 7.71 -19.62 -11.46
N TYR A 77 6.62 -20.18 -11.95
CA TYR A 77 6.15 -21.49 -11.54
C TYR A 77 6.77 -22.63 -12.36
N ILE A 78 6.84 -23.81 -11.71
CA ILE A 78 7.31 -25.13 -12.18
C ILE A 78 8.84 -25.38 -12.05
N PRO A 79 9.31 -25.76 -10.83
CA PRO A 79 8.76 -25.43 -9.50
C PRO A 79 8.84 -23.92 -9.23
N VAL A 80 8.30 -23.43 -8.10
CA VAL A 80 8.33 -21.98 -7.82
C VAL A 80 9.78 -21.51 -7.67
N LEU A 81 10.27 -20.80 -8.67
CA LEU A 81 11.60 -20.23 -8.75
C LEU A 81 11.54 -18.76 -8.36
N TYR A 82 12.21 -18.42 -7.27
CA TYR A 82 12.40 -17.04 -6.82
C TYR A 82 13.71 -16.53 -7.38
N THR A 83 13.68 -15.42 -8.09
CA THR A 83 14.86 -14.82 -8.70
C THR A 83 15.05 -13.40 -8.22
N ILE A 84 16.29 -13.04 -7.87
CA ILE A 84 16.71 -11.67 -7.60
C ILE A 84 17.75 -11.30 -8.66
N LYS A 85 17.49 -10.21 -9.39
CA LYS A 85 18.43 -9.60 -10.33
C LYS A 85 18.84 -8.22 -9.83
N TRP A 86 20.09 -7.86 -10.00
CA TRP A 86 20.58 -6.51 -9.68
C TRP A 86 21.72 -6.14 -10.62
N LYS A 87 22.01 -4.84 -10.69
CA LYS A 87 23.10 -4.31 -11.51
C LYS A 87 24.19 -3.73 -10.65
N GLU A 88 25.43 -3.90 -11.08
CA GLU A 88 26.59 -3.20 -10.54
C GLU A 88 27.38 -2.64 -11.72
N GLY A 89 27.32 -1.31 -11.90
CA GLY A 89 27.80 -0.67 -13.12
C GLY A 89 27.04 -1.17 -14.34
N GLN A 90 27.76 -1.70 -15.33
CA GLN A 90 27.18 -2.29 -16.54
C GLN A 90 26.86 -3.79 -16.41
N ALA A 91 27.37 -4.45 -15.37
CA ALA A 91 27.16 -5.88 -15.16
C ALA A 91 25.78 -6.14 -14.53
N GLU A 92 25.11 -7.18 -15.02
CA GLU A 92 23.85 -7.68 -14.46
C GLU A 92 24.09 -9.04 -13.81
N TYR A 93 23.63 -9.18 -12.58
CA TYR A 93 23.74 -10.38 -11.78
C TYR A 93 22.36 -10.94 -11.49
N SER A 94 22.27 -12.26 -11.39
CA SER A 94 21.04 -12.95 -11.01
C SER A 94 21.33 -14.12 -10.10
N ILE A 95 20.52 -14.30 -9.07
CA ILE A 95 20.51 -15.49 -8.23
C ILE A 95 19.08 -16.00 -8.17
N SER A 96 18.92 -17.31 -8.27
CA SER A 96 17.62 -17.96 -8.18
C SER A 96 17.63 -19.07 -7.11
N SER A 97 16.47 -19.35 -6.54
CA SER A 97 16.26 -20.45 -5.60
C SER A 97 14.87 -21.02 -5.76
N GLU A 98 14.74 -22.34 -5.70
CA GLU A 98 13.45 -23.04 -5.65
C GLU A 98 12.97 -23.27 -4.21
N ARG A 99 13.84 -23.02 -3.22
CA ARG A 99 13.56 -23.35 -1.81
C ARG A 99 12.58 -22.36 -1.19
N SER A 100 12.89 -21.07 -1.23
CA SER A 100 12.05 -19.99 -0.69
C SER A 100 12.55 -18.60 -1.09
N ALA A 101 11.68 -17.59 -0.99
CA ALA A 101 12.04 -16.19 -1.15
C ALA A 101 13.15 -15.75 -0.18
N SER A 102 13.11 -16.19 1.08
CA SER A 102 14.18 -15.89 2.04
C SER A 102 15.49 -16.61 1.68
N GLY A 103 15.41 -17.78 1.06
CA GLY A 103 16.58 -18.50 0.55
C GLY A 103 17.34 -17.70 -0.50
N VAL A 104 16.64 -17.16 -1.50
CA VAL A 104 17.28 -16.32 -2.53
C VAL A 104 17.77 -14.99 -1.97
N VAL A 105 17.06 -14.36 -1.03
CA VAL A 105 17.52 -13.13 -0.35
C VAL A 105 18.82 -13.39 0.43
N ASN A 106 18.89 -14.49 1.17
CA ASN A 106 20.11 -14.85 1.90
C ASN A 106 21.28 -15.10 0.94
N ALA A 107 21.06 -15.80 -0.18
CA ALA A 107 22.09 -16.01 -1.19
C ALA A 107 22.55 -14.69 -1.82
N PHE A 108 21.64 -13.77 -2.10
CA PHE A 108 21.95 -12.41 -2.53
C PHE A 108 22.80 -11.66 -1.50
N LEU A 109 22.40 -11.66 -0.22
CA LEU A 109 23.14 -10.99 0.85
C LEU A 109 24.56 -11.54 1.04
N LYS A 110 24.73 -12.86 0.92
CA LYS A 110 26.06 -13.50 0.90
C LYS A 110 26.90 -13.01 -0.26
N ARG A 111 26.30 -12.88 -1.45
CA ARG A 111 27.00 -12.46 -2.66
C ARG A 111 27.52 -11.02 -2.60
N ILE A 112 26.87 -10.15 -1.82
CA ILE A 112 27.24 -8.73 -1.66
C ILE A 112 27.94 -8.45 -0.31
N ASP A 113 28.41 -9.48 0.40
CA ASP A 113 29.09 -9.38 1.70
C ASP A 113 28.27 -8.65 2.78
N ARG A 114 26.95 -8.87 2.80
CA ARG A 114 25.98 -8.28 3.75
C ARG A 114 25.25 -9.33 4.59
N GLU A 115 25.92 -10.43 4.94
CA GLU A 115 25.34 -11.59 5.66
C GLU A 115 24.66 -11.24 6.99
N ASN A 116 25.12 -10.19 7.67
CA ASN A 116 24.56 -9.73 8.94
C ASN A 116 23.18 -9.04 8.79
N SER A 117 22.74 -8.77 7.56
CA SER A 117 21.46 -8.13 7.29
C SER A 117 20.32 -9.12 7.42
N ARG A 118 19.37 -8.85 8.32
CA ARG A 118 18.18 -9.70 8.51
C ARG A 118 17.03 -9.25 7.60
N LEU A 119 17.21 -9.38 6.29
CA LEU A 119 16.15 -9.09 5.31
C LEU A 119 15.19 -10.28 5.20
N SER A 120 13.89 -9.98 5.15
CA SER A 120 12.84 -10.97 4.96
C SER A 120 12.53 -11.14 3.48
N GLY A 121 12.48 -12.38 2.98
CA GLY A 121 12.03 -12.68 1.62
C GLY A 121 10.64 -12.12 1.32
N ILE A 122 9.72 -12.21 2.30
CA ILE A 122 8.37 -11.65 2.17
C ILE A 122 8.44 -10.14 1.92
N HIS A 123 9.30 -9.43 2.66
CA HIS A 123 9.43 -7.98 2.49
C HIS A 123 10.12 -7.63 1.17
N VAL A 124 11.22 -8.29 0.82
CA VAL A 124 11.96 -7.97 -0.42
C VAL A 124 11.08 -8.21 -1.65
N PHE A 125 10.30 -9.29 -1.67
CA PHE A 125 9.35 -9.56 -2.76
C PHE A 125 8.03 -8.76 -2.62
N GLY A 126 7.74 -8.18 -1.46
CA GLY A 126 6.52 -7.42 -1.23
C GLY A 126 5.25 -8.29 -1.24
N PHE A 127 5.33 -9.56 -0.86
CA PHE A 127 4.15 -10.45 -0.82
C PHE A 127 3.13 -10.03 0.25
N ASP A 128 3.54 -9.23 1.22
CA ASP A 128 2.70 -8.66 2.26
C ASP A 128 1.97 -7.36 1.85
N ILE A 129 2.12 -6.91 0.60
CA ILE A 129 1.42 -5.75 0.08
C ILE A 129 -0.02 -6.13 -0.29
N GLU A 130 -0.94 -5.90 0.65
CA GLU A 130 -2.33 -6.35 0.55
C GLU A 130 -3.08 -5.86 -0.70
N ILE A 131 -2.84 -4.60 -1.12
CA ILE A 131 -3.53 -4.04 -2.30
C ILE A 131 -3.24 -4.83 -3.59
N LEU A 132 -2.06 -5.45 -3.69
CA LEU A 132 -1.70 -6.25 -4.86
C LEU A 132 -2.51 -7.55 -4.91
N HIS A 133 -2.71 -8.18 -3.75
CA HIS A 133 -3.55 -9.36 -3.62
C HIS A 133 -5.02 -9.04 -3.94
N GLN A 134 -5.53 -7.90 -3.42
CA GLN A 134 -6.88 -7.43 -3.72
C GLN A 134 -7.06 -7.19 -5.23
N ALA A 135 -6.07 -6.54 -5.87
CA ALA A 135 -6.09 -6.28 -7.30
C ALA A 135 -6.15 -7.56 -8.13
N GLN A 136 -5.37 -8.57 -7.74
CA GLN A 136 -5.26 -9.82 -8.47
C GLN A 136 -6.50 -10.72 -8.32
N THR A 137 -7.19 -10.64 -7.19
CA THR A 137 -8.40 -11.45 -6.91
C THR A 137 -9.69 -10.78 -7.38
N GLY A 138 -9.61 -9.65 -8.08
CA GLY A 138 -10.79 -8.85 -8.44
C GLY A 138 -11.51 -8.24 -7.23
N LYS A 139 -10.88 -8.30 -6.04
CA LYS A 139 -11.32 -7.68 -4.79
C LYS A 139 -10.74 -6.28 -4.63
N LEU A 140 -10.25 -5.67 -5.70
CA LEU A 140 -10.09 -4.23 -5.84
C LEU A 140 -11.51 -3.61 -5.85
N SER A 141 -12.28 -3.85 -4.80
CA SER A 141 -13.44 -3.04 -4.53
C SER A 141 -12.87 -1.66 -4.17
N ILE A 142 -13.33 -0.66 -4.91
CA ILE A 142 -13.20 0.77 -4.58
C ILE A 142 -13.85 1.08 -3.21
N GLU A 143 -14.40 0.07 -2.53
CA GLU A 143 -14.63 0.04 -1.10
C GLU A 143 -13.30 0.12 -0.36
N LYS A 144 -12.80 1.36 -0.27
CA LYS A 144 -12.18 1.91 0.93
C LYS A 144 -12.54 1.06 2.15
N ASN A 145 -11.60 0.86 3.06
CA ASN A 145 -11.83 0.50 4.46
C ASN A 145 -12.78 1.54 5.13
N ILE A 146 -14.03 1.64 4.68
CA ILE A 146 -15.10 2.34 5.34
C ILE A 146 -15.52 1.34 6.40
N ILE A 147 -15.10 1.59 7.64
CA ILE A 147 -15.72 0.96 8.79
C ILE A 147 -17.17 1.48 8.81
N ILE A 148 -18.05 0.81 8.06
CA ILE A 148 -19.47 1.11 8.08
C ILE A 148 -19.98 0.56 9.40
N ASP A 149 -20.39 1.45 10.29
CA ASP A 149 -21.10 1.06 11.50
C ASP A 149 -22.43 0.42 11.10
N LYS A 150 -22.47 -0.92 11.11
CA LYS A 150 -23.65 -1.72 10.71
C LYS A 150 -24.89 -1.43 11.57
N ARG A 151 -24.75 -0.75 12.71
CA ARG A 151 -25.88 -0.29 13.54
C ARG A 151 -26.55 0.97 12.98
N LYS A 152 -25.88 1.70 12.10
CA LYS A 152 -26.40 2.92 11.47
C LYS A 152 -26.94 2.60 10.08
N ARG A 153 -28.23 2.86 9.86
CA ARG A 153 -28.85 2.78 8.52
C ARG A 153 -28.13 3.72 7.54
N PRO A 154 -28.02 3.42 6.25
CA PRO A 154 -27.60 4.37 5.21
C PRO A 154 -28.35 5.70 5.25
N LEU A 155 -27.74 6.80 4.79
CA LEU A 155 -28.34 8.14 4.86
C LEU A 155 -29.58 8.29 3.96
N ASN A 156 -29.58 7.64 2.79
CA ASN A 156 -30.70 7.58 1.85
C ASN A 156 -31.92 6.81 2.41
N GLU A 157 -31.72 5.93 3.40
CA GLU A 157 -32.81 5.22 4.09
C GLU A 157 -33.42 6.04 5.25
N VAL A 158 -32.79 7.16 5.63
CA VAL A 158 -33.33 8.06 6.64
C VAL A 158 -34.34 8.98 5.99
N GLN A 159 -35.63 8.71 6.18
CA GLN A 159 -36.70 9.48 5.56
C GLN A 159 -36.87 10.90 6.13
N SER A 160 -36.47 11.13 7.39
CA SER A 160 -36.62 12.44 8.04
C SER A 160 -35.40 13.33 7.84
N VAL A 161 -35.61 14.52 7.28
CA VAL A 161 -34.58 15.57 7.13
C VAL A 161 -33.94 15.93 8.49
N SER A 162 -34.72 15.97 9.57
CA SER A 162 -34.19 16.25 10.92
C SER A 162 -33.17 15.19 11.38
N GLN A 163 -33.44 13.91 11.09
CA GLN A 163 -32.52 12.82 11.40
C GLN A 163 -31.27 12.84 10.51
N GLN A 164 -31.40 13.23 9.24
CA GLN A 164 -30.25 13.45 8.34
C GLN A 164 -29.36 14.59 8.86
N ASN A 165 -29.95 15.73 9.22
CA ASN A 165 -29.22 16.89 9.75
C ASN A 165 -28.47 16.56 11.05
N LYS A 166 -29.07 15.77 11.95
CA LYS A 166 -28.38 15.27 13.15
C LYS A 166 -27.16 14.42 12.81
N ARG A 167 -27.23 13.61 11.76
CA ARG A 167 -26.08 12.80 11.30
C ARG A 167 -24.98 13.66 10.71
N PHE A 168 -25.31 14.65 9.89
CA PHE A 168 -24.32 15.60 9.38
C PHE A 168 -23.62 16.35 10.52
N ALA A 169 -24.36 16.80 11.53
CA ALA A 169 -23.77 17.47 12.70
C ALA A 169 -22.87 16.55 13.53
N LEU A 170 -23.21 15.26 13.67
CA LEU A 170 -22.34 14.27 14.32
C LEU A 170 -21.07 14.02 13.51
N PHE A 171 -21.22 13.78 12.21
CA PHE A 171 -20.09 13.59 11.30
C PHE A 171 -19.13 14.79 11.32
N GLY A 172 -19.65 16.02 11.23
CA GLY A 172 -18.86 17.24 11.29
C GLY A 172 -18.03 17.35 12.58
N ARG A 173 -18.61 16.96 13.73
CA ARG A 173 -17.90 16.94 15.02
C ARG A 173 -16.78 15.90 15.04
N ASP A 174 -17.06 14.69 14.58
CA ASP A 174 -16.06 13.60 14.53
C ASP A 174 -14.90 13.96 13.59
N ALA A 175 -15.22 14.49 12.40
CA ALA A 175 -14.26 14.95 11.42
C ALA A 175 -13.39 16.09 11.98
N HIS A 176 -14.01 17.10 12.61
CA HIS A 176 -13.30 18.22 13.23
C HIS A 176 -12.29 17.73 14.27
N ASN A 177 -12.71 16.83 15.16
CA ASN A 177 -11.82 16.29 16.20
C ASN A 177 -10.64 15.55 15.60
N LYS A 178 -10.88 14.70 14.59
CA LYS A 178 -9.82 13.91 13.95
C LYS A 178 -8.85 14.78 13.16
N ILE A 179 -9.36 15.77 12.43
CA ILE A 179 -8.55 16.75 11.69
C ILE A 179 -7.71 17.59 12.66
N LYS A 180 -8.30 18.07 13.76
CA LYS A 180 -7.57 18.83 14.79
C LYS A 180 -6.39 18.03 15.35
N GLN A 181 -6.58 16.75 15.62
CA GLN A 181 -5.48 15.87 16.08
C GLN A 181 -4.36 15.75 15.03
N LEU A 182 -4.72 15.61 13.75
CA LEU A 182 -3.74 15.53 12.66
C LEU A 182 -2.97 16.84 12.48
N ILE A 183 -3.64 18.00 12.56
CA ILE A 183 -3.01 19.33 12.48
C ILE A 183 -1.93 19.48 13.56
N LEU A 184 -2.24 19.07 14.80
CA LEU A 184 -1.29 19.09 15.91
C LEU A 184 -0.15 18.09 15.70
N GLN A 185 -0.46 16.85 15.33
CA GLN A 185 0.53 15.80 15.09
C GLN A 185 1.55 16.18 14.01
N HIS A 186 1.10 16.88 12.97
CA HIS A 186 1.94 17.32 11.85
C HIS A 186 2.50 18.73 12.02
N GLN A 187 2.33 19.35 13.18
CA GLN A 187 2.81 20.71 13.49
C GLN A 187 2.40 21.73 12.42
N MET A 188 1.17 21.63 11.91
CA MET A 188 0.62 22.60 10.97
C MET A 188 0.22 23.87 11.73
N LEU A 189 1.24 24.65 12.09
CA LEU A 189 1.13 25.89 12.86
C LEU A 189 1.35 27.10 11.93
N SER A 190 0.71 28.21 12.25
CA SER A 190 1.00 29.52 11.66
C SER A 190 2.36 30.05 12.15
N GLU A 191 2.80 31.16 11.57
CA GLU A 191 3.97 31.90 12.05
C GLU A 191 3.83 32.38 13.51
N SER A 192 2.59 32.60 13.98
CA SER A 192 2.29 32.93 15.39
C SER A 192 2.29 31.71 16.32
N GLY A 193 2.50 30.49 15.79
CA GLY A 193 2.44 29.25 16.55
C GLY A 193 1.03 28.68 16.75
N ASP A 194 0.01 29.29 16.14
CA ASP A 194 -1.37 28.84 16.24
C ASP A 194 -1.65 27.68 15.26
N PRO A 195 -2.33 26.61 15.68
CA PRO A 195 -2.74 25.56 14.75
C PRO A 195 -3.64 26.12 13.65
N VAL A 196 -3.38 25.71 12.41
CA VAL A 196 -4.25 26.01 11.27
C VAL A 196 -5.68 25.58 11.59
N ARG A 197 -6.66 26.41 11.22
CA ARG A 197 -8.07 26.14 11.45
C ARG A 197 -8.77 25.87 10.14
N LEU A 198 -9.59 24.82 10.15
CA LEU A 198 -10.48 24.52 9.04
C LEU A 198 -11.82 25.21 9.29
N HIS A 199 -12.23 26.08 8.37
CA HIS A 199 -13.47 26.86 8.50
C HIS A 199 -14.67 26.15 7.88
N ASN A 200 -14.57 25.69 6.63
CA ASN A 200 -15.67 25.05 5.91
C ASN A 200 -15.23 23.73 5.26
N MET A 201 -16.14 22.75 5.24
CA MET A 201 -16.02 21.51 4.47
C MET A 201 -17.34 21.31 3.72
N GLU A 202 -17.26 21.25 2.40
CA GLU A 202 -18.41 20.93 1.54
C GLU A 202 -18.38 19.44 1.18
N LEU A 203 -19.56 18.83 1.16
CA LEU A 203 -19.75 17.42 0.84
C LEU A 203 -20.62 17.33 -0.41
N GLU A 204 -20.03 16.89 -1.52
CA GLU A 204 -20.75 16.66 -2.77
C GLU A 204 -21.01 15.17 -2.98
N TYR A 205 -22.20 14.84 -3.49
CA TYR A 205 -22.53 13.49 -3.96
C TYR A 205 -22.11 13.38 -5.42
N GLU A 206 -21.04 12.65 -5.71
CA GLU A 206 -20.68 12.33 -7.10
C GLU A 206 -21.75 11.42 -7.73
N ARG A 207 -22.57 12.00 -8.61
CA ARG A 207 -23.26 11.24 -9.66
C ARG A 207 -22.73 11.76 -11.00
N CYS A 208 -21.68 11.12 -11.51
CA CYS A 208 -20.98 11.43 -12.78
C CYS A 208 -20.48 12.88 -12.94
N MET A 209 -19.18 13.07 -12.72
CA MET A 209 -18.50 14.34 -13.00
C MET A 209 -18.56 14.73 -14.48
N LYS A 210 -19.10 15.92 -14.75
CA LYS A 210 -18.42 16.93 -15.57
C LYS A 210 -18.51 18.25 -14.82
N SER A 211 -17.40 18.71 -14.26
CA SER A 211 -17.27 20.05 -13.70
C SER A 211 -16.17 20.78 -14.47
N ILE A 212 -16.52 21.92 -15.04
CA ILE A 212 -15.61 22.91 -15.62
C ILE A 212 -15.40 23.95 -14.53
N CYS A 213 -14.14 24.28 -14.21
CA CYS A 213 -13.82 25.35 -13.26
C CYS A 213 -14.34 26.69 -13.80
N GLY A 214 -15.37 27.26 -13.15
CA GLY A 214 -16.01 28.52 -13.54
C GLY A 214 -15.16 29.78 -13.35
N ILE A 215 -13.93 29.67 -12.83
CA ILE A 215 -13.03 30.82 -12.59
C ILE A 215 -11.88 30.88 -13.60
N CYS A 216 -11.43 29.75 -14.16
CA CYS A 216 -10.30 29.74 -15.09
C CYS A 216 -10.48 28.86 -16.34
N GLY A 217 -11.63 28.20 -16.53
CA GLY A 217 -11.93 27.42 -17.74
C GLY A 217 -11.01 26.22 -17.99
N ALA A 218 -10.06 25.93 -17.10
CA ALA A 218 -9.16 24.79 -17.23
C ALA A 218 -9.86 23.51 -16.80
N GLN A 219 -9.89 22.51 -17.69
CA GLN A 219 -10.22 21.14 -17.35
C GLN A 219 -9.07 20.54 -16.54
N VAL A 220 -9.32 20.22 -15.28
CA VAL A 220 -8.44 19.35 -14.50
C VAL A 220 -9.00 17.94 -14.62
N ASN A 221 -8.38 17.13 -15.47
CA ASN A 221 -8.64 15.70 -15.53
C ASN A 221 -7.85 15.04 -14.40
N PHE A 222 -8.54 14.36 -13.48
CA PHE A 222 -7.91 13.37 -12.60
C PHE A 222 -7.68 12.06 -13.35
#